data_AF-A0A0M6XYR8-F1
#
_entry.id   AF-A0A0M6XYR8-F1
#
_cell.length_a   1.000
_cell.length_b   1.000
_cell.length_c   1.000
_cell.angle_alpha   90.00
_cell.angle_beta   90.00
_cell.angle_gamma   90.00
#
_symmetry.space_group_name_H-M   'P 1'
#
loop_
_entity.id
_entity.type
_entity.pdbx_description
1 polymer ?
#
loop_
_entity_poly.entity_id
_entity_poly.type
_entity_poly.pdbx_seq_one_letter_code
_entity_poly.pdbx_strand_id
1 'polypeptide(L)'
;MEPVFLTKLVSNSNDWLSVRQATIAENIANANTPGFRSKDLEPFTTVISKTQLAMTATHDGHLGQTMEAARKSDVEKADSWTVTHSGNSVSLEQELMKAGEVARDHSLNASIAKSFHRMYLSTVKS
;
A
#
# COMPACT_ATOMS: atom_id res chain seq x y z
N MET A 1 -18.42 19.57 0.55
CA MET A 1 -17.84 18.48 -0.26
C MET A 1 -16.46 18.21 0.31
N GLU A 2 -16.23 17.06 0.94
CA GLU A 2 -15.08 16.78 1.81
C GLU A 2 -13.69 16.88 1.12
N PRO A 3 -12.85 17.90 1.40
CA PRO A 3 -11.45 17.92 0.96
C PRO A 3 -10.56 16.90 1.70
N VAL A 4 -11.10 16.28 2.75
CA VAL A 4 -10.40 15.38 3.69
C VAL A 4 -10.18 13.98 3.10
N PHE A 5 -10.99 13.56 2.13
CA PHE A 5 -10.97 12.16 1.67
C PHE A 5 -9.73 11.84 0.81
N LEU A 6 -9.37 12.71 -0.14
CA LEU A 6 -8.21 12.49 -1.00
C LEU A 6 -6.90 12.59 -0.23
N THR A 7 -6.76 13.59 0.64
CA THR A 7 -5.53 13.77 1.44
C THR A 7 -5.31 12.59 2.37
N LYS A 8 -6.39 12.07 2.98
CA LYS A 8 -6.35 10.85 3.78
C LYS A 8 -5.97 9.62 2.94
N LEU A 9 -6.53 9.48 1.74
CA LEU A 9 -6.18 8.37 0.84
C LEU A 9 -4.70 8.41 0.43
N VAL A 10 -4.17 9.60 0.10
CA VAL A 10 -2.76 9.81 -0.22
C VAL A 10 -1.88 9.49 0.98
N SER A 11 -2.28 9.90 2.20
CA SER A 11 -1.56 9.56 3.43
C SER A 11 -1.48 8.05 3.63
N ASN A 12 -2.63 7.35 3.56
CA ASN A 12 -2.69 5.90 3.72
C ASN A 12 -1.87 5.17 2.65
N SER A 13 -1.88 5.67 1.40
CA SER A 13 -1.05 5.13 0.32
C SER A 13 0.44 5.30 0.60
N ASN A 14 0.86 6.47 1.09
CA ASN A 14 2.25 6.72 1.48
C ASN A 14 2.69 5.82 2.65
N ASP A 15 1.82 5.59 3.64
CA ASP A 15 2.11 4.69 4.75
C ASP A 15 2.31 3.25 4.26
N TRP A 16 1.42 2.76 3.37
CA TRP A 16 1.54 1.44 2.75
C TRP A 16 2.84 1.31 1.94
N LEU A 17 3.17 2.31 1.10
CA LEU A 17 4.40 2.35 0.32
C LEU A 17 5.65 2.33 1.22
N SER A 18 5.61 3.02 2.37
CA SER A 18 6.71 3.03 3.34
C SER A 18 6.95 1.65 3.95
N VAL A 19 5.88 0.92 4.29
CA VAL A 19 5.99 -0.46 4.78
C VAL A 19 6.53 -1.37 3.68
N ARG A 20 6.04 -1.23 2.44
CA ARG A 20 6.55 -2.01 1.29
C ARG A 20 8.03 -1.75 1.01
N GLN A 21 8.49 -0.50 1.11
CA GLN A 21 9.90 -0.16 0.99
C GLN A 21 10.75 -0.87 2.07
N ALA A 22 10.27 -0.89 3.32
CA ALA A 22 10.94 -1.58 4.40
C ALA A 22 11.03 -3.09 4.17
N THR A 23 9.96 -3.71 3.66
CA THR A 23 9.94 -5.14 3.30
C THR A 23 10.93 -5.47 2.17
N ILE A 24 10.99 -4.63 1.13
CA ILE A 24 11.97 -4.78 0.05
C ILE A 24 13.40 -4.66 0.61
N ALA A 25 13.65 -3.69 1.50
CA ALA A 25 14.94 -3.55 2.15
C ALA A 25 15.31 -4.77 3.01
N GLU A 26 14.34 -5.36 3.73
CA GLU A 26 14.53 -6.61 4.48
C GLU A 26 14.87 -7.78 3.54
N ASN A 27 14.21 -7.90 2.39
CA ASN A 27 14.52 -8.92 1.39
C ASN A 27 15.96 -8.76 0.86
N ILE A 28 16.34 -7.53 0.47
CA ILE A 28 17.69 -7.23 -0.04
C ILE A 28 18.76 -7.55 1.01
N ALA A 29 18.53 -7.17 2.27
CA ALA A 29 19.45 -7.48 3.37
C ALA A 29 19.65 -8.99 3.57
N ASN A 30 18.61 -9.79 3.26
CA ASN A 30 18.63 -11.25 3.37
C ASN A 30 18.85 -11.97 2.04
N ALA A 31 19.31 -11.28 0.99
CA ALA A 31 19.51 -11.88 -0.33
C ALA A 31 20.55 -13.02 -0.34
N ASN A 32 21.49 -13.02 0.62
CA ASN A 32 22.50 -14.08 0.77
C ASN A 32 22.24 -15.01 1.96
N THR A 33 21.07 -14.91 2.61
CA THR A 33 20.71 -15.75 3.75
C THR A 33 20.14 -17.10 3.25
N PRO A 34 20.78 -18.25 3.56
CA PRO A 34 20.28 -19.56 3.13
C PRO A 34 18.88 -19.84 3.66
N GLY A 35 18.01 -20.36 2.81
CA GLY A 35 16.62 -20.71 3.17
C GLY A 35 15.69 -19.53 3.48
N PHE A 36 16.13 -18.28 3.29
CA PHE A 36 15.27 -17.11 3.41
C PHE A 36 14.20 -17.10 2.31
N ARG A 37 13.03 -16.52 2.63
CA ARG A 37 11.91 -16.43 1.70
C ARG A 37 11.48 -14.98 1.58
N SER A 38 11.45 -14.50 0.35
CA SER A 38 10.99 -13.16 -0.01
C SER A 38 9.55 -12.94 0.47
N LYS A 39 9.33 -11.75 1.01
CA LYS A 39 8.02 -11.27 1.49
C LYS A 39 7.59 -10.08 0.63
N ASP A 40 6.29 -9.91 0.41
CA ASP A 40 5.75 -8.67 -0.16
C ASP A 40 4.40 -8.37 0.51
N LEU A 41 3.89 -7.16 0.32
CA LEU A 41 2.61 -6.76 0.86
C LEU A 41 1.50 -7.08 -0.14
N GLU A 42 0.29 -7.32 0.40
CA GLU A 42 -0.91 -7.28 -0.42
C GLU A 42 -1.04 -5.91 -1.14
N PRO A 43 -1.51 -5.89 -2.41
CA PRO A 43 -1.72 -4.65 -3.13
C PRO A 43 -2.58 -3.65 -2.37
N PHE A 44 -2.22 -2.36 -2.43
CA PHE A 44 -2.96 -1.29 -1.75
C PHE A 44 -4.45 -1.27 -2.11
N THR A 45 -4.81 -1.61 -3.35
CA THR A 45 -6.20 -1.71 -3.82
C THR A 45 -7.01 -2.78 -3.06
N THR A 46 -6.37 -3.86 -2.63
CA THR A 46 -6.97 -4.89 -1.80
C THR A 46 -7.12 -4.42 -0.35
N VAL A 47 -6.14 -3.67 0.16
CA VAL A 47 -6.21 -3.09 1.52
C VAL A 47 -7.37 -2.10 1.61
N ILE A 48 -7.53 -1.21 0.62
CA ILE A 48 -8.60 -0.21 0.63
C ILE A 48 -9.98 -0.83 0.38
N SER A 49 -10.09 -1.88 -0.45
CA SER A 49 -11.37 -2.57 -0.68
C SER A 49 -11.83 -3.36 0.55
N LYS A 50 -10.90 -3.94 1.32
CA LYS A 50 -11.18 -4.53 2.64
C LYS A 50 -11.57 -3.47 3.69
N THR A 51 -11.18 -2.21 3.48
CA THR A 51 -11.56 -1.08 4.34
C THR A 51 -12.95 -0.51 3.96
N GLN A 52 -13.79 -1.26 3.24
CA GLN A 52 -15.16 -0.86 2.92
C GLN A 52 -15.87 -0.38 4.20
N LEU A 53 -16.38 0.86 4.12
CA LEU A 53 -17.08 1.56 5.19
C LEU A 53 -18.16 0.66 5.80
N ALA A 54 -18.00 0.30 7.07
CA ALA A 54 -19.09 -0.26 7.84
C ALA A 54 -20.22 0.77 7.86
N MET A 55 -21.29 0.51 7.10
CA MET A 55 -22.47 1.36 7.10
C MET A 55 -23.16 1.19 8.46
N THR A 56 -23.00 2.18 9.34
CA THR A 56 -23.74 2.22 10.60
C THR A 56 -25.17 2.65 10.28
N ALA A 57 -26.13 1.74 10.53
CA ALA A 57 -27.53 2.06 10.34
C ALA A 57 -27.97 3.04 11.43
N THR A 58 -28.58 4.15 11.03
CA THR A 58 -29.16 5.14 11.95
C THR A 58 -30.48 4.68 12.57
N HIS A 59 -31.06 3.58 12.07
CA HIS A 59 -32.32 3.00 12.52
C HIS A 59 -32.37 1.50 12.21
N ASP A 60 -33.08 0.73 13.04
CA ASP A 60 -33.21 -0.74 12.91
C ASP A 60 -33.87 -1.21 11.60
N GLY A 61 -34.56 -0.30 10.88
CA GLY A 61 -35.15 -0.55 9.56
C GLY A 61 -34.27 -0.14 8.36
N HIS A 62 -33.07 0.40 8.58
CA HIS A 62 -32.13 0.75 7.52
C HIS A 62 -31.12 -0.40 7.29
N LEU A 63 -30.55 -0.47 6.08
CA LEU A 63 -29.58 -1.50 5.70
C LEU A 63 -28.27 -1.35 6.51
N GLY A 64 -28.21 -1.97 7.68
CA GLY A 64 -27.00 -2.11 8.48
C GLY A 64 -26.41 -3.50 8.25
N GLN A 65 -25.38 -3.60 7.40
CA GLN A 65 -24.60 -4.82 7.30
C GLN A 65 -23.45 -4.72 8.29
N THR A 66 -23.49 -5.54 9.34
CA THR A 66 -22.44 -5.65 10.35
C THR A 66 -21.19 -6.21 9.68
N MET A 67 -20.13 -5.42 9.55
CA MET A 67 -18.82 -5.89 9.09
C MET A 67 -17.80 -5.83 10.22
N GLU A 68 -17.09 -6.94 10.37
CA GLU A 68 -16.08 -7.20 11.38
C GLU A 68 -14.82 -6.33 11.13
N ALA A 69 -14.20 -5.87 12.23
CA ALA A 69 -13.12 -4.89 12.18
C ALA A 69 -11.91 -5.34 11.35
N ALA A 70 -11.37 -4.41 10.56
CA ALA A 70 -10.22 -4.63 9.69
C ALA A 70 -8.98 -5.09 10.47
N ARG A 71 -8.47 -6.28 10.13
CA ARG A 71 -7.15 -6.76 10.58
C ARG A 71 -6.03 -6.04 9.84
N LYS A 72 -4.88 -5.91 10.50
CA LYS A 72 -3.64 -5.41 9.89
C LYS A 72 -3.34 -6.21 8.61
N SER A 73 -2.92 -5.51 7.57
CA SER A 73 -2.53 -6.08 6.27
C SER A 73 -1.56 -7.25 6.48
N ASP A 74 -1.94 -8.43 5.98
CA ASP A 74 -1.12 -9.63 6.09
C ASP A 74 0.03 -9.57 5.07
N VAL A 75 1.18 -10.09 5.47
CA VAL A 75 2.36 -10.14 4.60
C VAL A 75 2.31 -11.46 3.84
N GLU A 76 2.05 -11.37 2.55
CA GLU A 76 1.96 -12.54 1.68
C GLU A 76 3.35 -12.98 1.22
N LYS A 77 3.44 -14.26 0.90
CA LYS A 77 4.69 -14.85 0.40
C LYS A 77 4.88 -14.44 -1.05
N ALA A 78 6.01 -13.82 -1.37
CA ALA A 78 6.24 -13.39 -2.74
C ALA A 78 6.65 -14.58 -3.62
N ASP A 79 5.96 -14.77 -4.76
CA ASP A 79 6.41 -15.69 -5.80
C ASP A 79 7.68 -15.14 -6.46
N SER A 80 8.78 -15.86 -6.28
CA SER A 80 10.09 -15.51 -6.84
C SER A 80 10.30 -16.18 -8.20
N TRP A 81 10.85 -15.44 -9.16
CA TRP A 81 11.19 -16.01 -10.47
C TRP A 81 12.35 -17.02 -10.45
N THR A 82 13.17 -17.04 -9.40
CA THR A 82 14.32 -17.95 -9.30
C THR A 82 14.54 -18.43 -7.87
N VAL A 83 14.86 -19.71 -7.71
CA VAL A 83 15.39 -20.28 -6.47
C VAL A 83 16.89 -20.44 -6.69
N THR A 84 17.71 -19.71 -5.94
CA THR A 84 19.18 -19.83 -6.04
C THR A 84 19.65 -21.20 -5.51
N HIS A 85 20.86 -21.63 -5.87
CA HIS A 85 21.47 -22.88 -5.42
C HIS A 85 21.54 -23.00 -3.88
N SER A 86 21.46 -21.88 -3.15
CA SER A 86 21.37 -21.82 -1.68
C SER A 86 19.96 -21.99 -1.10
N GLY A 87 18.94 -22.20 -1.95
CA GLY A 87 17.54 -22.36 -1.54
C GLY A 87 16.84 -21.07 -1.13
N ASN A 88 17.46 -19.90 -1.34
CA ASN A 88 16.82 -18.60 -1.16
C ASN A 88 15.91 -18.26 -2.35
N SER A 89 14.78 -17.60 -2.08
CA SER A 89 13.82 -17.11 -3.08
C SER A 89 13.97 -15.61 -3.39
N VAL A 90 14.98 -14.92 -2.83
CA VAL A 90 15.20 -13.49 -3.13
C VAL A 90 16.03 -13.34 -4.42
N SER A 91 15.47 -12.62 -5.40
CA SER A 91 16.21 -12.11 -6.57
C SER A 91 16.51 -10.63 -6.36
N LEU A 92 17.79 -10.25 -6.34
CA LEU A 92 18.21 -8.87 -6.12
C LEU A 92 17.71 -7.94 -7.24
N GLU A 93 17.76 -8.41 -8.48
CA GLU A 93 17.28 -7.66 -9.65
C GLU A 93 15.79 -7.36 -9.52
N GLN A 94 14.99 -8.34 -9.08
CA GLN A 94 13.56 -8.17 -8.86
C GLN A 94 13.28 -7.20 -7.71
N GLU A 95 13.98 -7.31 -6.58
CA GLU A 95 13.80 -6.40 -5.44
C GLU A 95 14.21 -4.95 -5.79
N LEU A 96 15.26 -4.76 -6.61
CA LEU A 96 15.64 -3.43 -7.10
C LEU A 96 14.61 -2.85 -8.07
N MET A 97 13.99 -3.66 -8.92
CA MET A 97 12.87 -3.21 -9.77
C MET A 97 11.67 -2.76 -8.93
N LYS A 98 11.29 -3.55 -7.91
CA LYS A 98 10.22 -3.19 -6.96
C LYS A 98 10.55 -1.91 -6.19
N ALA A 99 11.79 -1.70 -5.76
CA ALA A 99 12.21 -0.45 -5.11
C ALA A 99 12.02 0.76 -6.05
N GLY A 100 12.33 0.59 -7.33
CA GLY A 100 12.08 1.60 -8.36
C GLY A 100 10.59 1.89 -8.57
N GLU A 101 9.71 0.89 -8.50
CA GLU A 101 8.26 1.06 -8.51
C GLU A 101 7.78 1.90 -7.32
N VAL A 102 8.18 1.53 -6.10
CA VAL A 102 7.80 2.26 -4.89
C VAL A 102 8.23 3.73 -4.93
N ALA A 103 9.43 4.02 -5.43
CA ALA A 103 9.89 5.40 -5.60
C ALA A 103 9.05 6.21 -6.61
N ARG A 104 8.63 5.56 -7.71
CA ARG A 104 7.73 6.18 -8.70
C ARG A 104 6.35 6.46 -8.09
N ASP A 105 5.81 5.53 -7.32
CA ASP A 105 4.49 5.67 -6.70
C ASP A 105 4.45 6.78 -5.65
N HIS A 106 5.51 6.93 -4.84
CA HIS A 106 5.64 8.09 -3.94
C HIS A 106 5.66 9.42 -4.71
N SER A 107 6.38 9.47 -5.84
CA SER A 107 6.44 10.66 -6.70
C SER A 107 5.06 10.98 -7.30
N LEU A 108 4.31 9.94 -7.70
CA LEU A 108 2.94 10.07 -8.18
C LEU A 108 2.02 10.64 -7.08
N ASN A 109 2.04 10.08 -5.88
CA ASN A 109 1.26 10.56 -4.74
C ASN A 109 1.52 12.05 -4.44
N ALA A 110 2.79 12.48 -4.47
CA ALA A 110 3.16 13.87 -4.30
C ALA A 110 2.60 14.77 -5.42
N SER A 111 2.63 14.30 -6.67
CA SER A 111 2.10 15.04 -7.81
C SER A 111 0.57 15.20 -7.76
N ILE A 112 -0.15 14.16 -7.30
CA ILE A 112 -1.61 14.17 -7.10
C ILE A 112 -1.98 15.16 -6.00
N ALA A 113 -1.34 15.06 -4.83
CA ALA A 113 -1.58 15.96 -3.71
C ALA A 113 -1.34 17.43 -4.08
N LYS A 114 -0.25 17.71 -4.80
CA LYS A 114 0.07 19.06 -5.29
C LYS A 114 -0.97 19.60 -6.27
N SER A 115 -1.42 18.76 -7.21
CA SER A 115 -2.42 19.15 -8.21
C SER A 115 -3.78 19.43 -7.58
N PHE A 116 -4.21 18.59 -6.65
CA PHE A 116 -5.46 18.82 -5.90
C PHE A 116 -5.38 20.06 -5.02
N HIS A 117 -4.26 20.27 -4.32
CA HIS A 117 -4.07 21.47 -3.50
C HIS A 117 -4.15 22.75 -4.34
N ARG A 118 -3.56 22.76 -5.54
CA ARG A 118 -3.70 23.88 -6.50
C ARG A 118 -5.14 24.11 -6.92
N MET A 119 -5.88 23.04 -7.23
CA MET A 119 -7.30 23.12 -7.56
C MET A 119 -8.11 23.72 -6.41
N TYR A 120 -7.89 23.23 -5.17
CA TYR A 120 -8.56 23.75 -3.97
C TYR A 120 -8.30 25.24 -3.74
N LEU A 121 -7.03 25.68 -3.88
CA LEU A 121 -6.72 27.10 -3.74
C LEU A 121 -7.36 27.95 -4.85
N SER A 122 -7.51 27.42 -6.06
CA SER A 122 -8.17 28.15 -7.16
C SER A 122 -9.67 28.39 -6.90
N THR A 123 -10.35 27.46 -6.22
CA THR A 123 -11.77 27.60 -5.89
C THR A 123 -12.00 28.53 -4.70
N VAL A 124 -11.04 28.63 -3.77
CA VAL A 124 -11.14 29.53 -2.60
C VAL A 124 -10.82 30.98 -2.94
N LYS A 125 -10.06 31.22 -4.01
CA LYS A 125 -9.67 32.58 -4.46
C LYS A 125 -10.73 33.25 -5.35
N SER A 126 -11.77 32.52 -5.79
CA SER A 126 -12.90 33.07 -6.56
C SER A 126 -14.04 33.47 -5.64
#